data_AF-A0A3B9DS71-F1
#
_entry.id   AF-A0A3B9DS71-F1
#
_cell.length_a   1.000
_cell.length_b   1.000
_cell.length_c   1.000
_cell.angle_alpha   90.00
_cell.angle_beta   90.00
_cell.angle_gamma   90.00
#
_symmetry.space_group_name_H-M   'P 1'
#
loop_
_entity.id
_entity.type
_entity.pdbx_description
1 polymer ?
#
loop_
_entity_poly.entity_id
_entity_poly.type
_entity_poly.pdbx_seq_one_letter_code
_entity_poly.pdbx_strand_id
1 'polypeptide(L)' 'MTPSDVPEVARIETTAFSTPWSEETFNSLLKRSGVELWVAEWGDELAAYAILWKVLDEGELANIAVRGDLRGRGIGSGL' A
#
# COMPACT_ATOMS: atom_id res chain seq x y z
N MET A 1 -4.13 1.72 6.70
CA MET A 1 -3.55 2.98 6.20
C MET A 1 -4.35 4.15 6.72
N THR A 2 -3.66 5.22 7.10
CA THR A 2 -4.18 6.50 7.54
C THR A 2 -3.63 7.62 6.65
N PRO A 3 -4.19 8.85 6.68
CA PRO A 3 -3.64 9.97 5.92
C PRO A 3 -2.16 10.26 6.22
N SER A 4 -1.69 10.00 7.44
CA SER A 4 -0.27 10.18 7.80
C SER A 4 0.68 9.16 7.17
N ASP A 5 0.17 8.03 6.70
CA ASP A 5 0.98 6.99 6.06
C ASP A 5 1.23 7.30 4.57
N VAL A 6 0.39 8.15 3.96
CA VAL A 6 0.38 8.41 2.51
C VAL A 6 1.74 8.88 1.97
N PRO A 7 2.47 9.81 2.62
CA PRO A 7 3.77 10.23 2.12
C PRO A 7 4.77 9.06 2.00
N GLU A 8 4.83 8.18 3.01
CA GLU A 8 5.74 7.03 2.97
C GLU A 8 5.26 5.95 2.00
N VAL A 9 3.96 5.71 1.90
CA VAL A 9 3.38 4.78 0.91
C VAL A 9 3.70 5.22 -0.52
N ALA A 10 3.52 6.52 -0.83
CA ALA A 10 3.87 7.07 -2.14
C ALA A 10 5.37 7.00 -2.43
N ARG A 11 6.22 7.14 -1.41
CA ARG A 11 7.66 6.92 -1.53
C ARG A 11 7.99 5.46 -1.89
N ILE A 12 7.36 4.48 -1.23
CA ILE A 12 7.53 3.06 -1.57
C ILE A 12 7.04 2.80 -3.01
N GLU A 13 5.84 3.27 -3.36
CA GLU A 13 5.22 3.14 -4.70
C GLU A 13 6.16 3.66 -5.81
N THR A 14 6.73 4.86 -5.61
CA THR A 14 7.67 5.48 -6.55
C THR A 14 8.92 4.63 -6.81
N THR A 15 9.40 3.90 -5.80
CA THR A 15 10.55 3.00 -5.95
C THR A 15 10.18 1.61 -6.45
N ALA A 16 8.90 1.24 -6.39
CA ALA A 16 8.43 -0.11 -6.70
C ALA A 16 7.86 -0.24 -8.11
N PHE A 17 7.28 0.82 -8.67
CA PHE A 17 6.58 0.79 -9.96
C PHE A 17 7.12 1.82 -10.95
N SER A 18 7.15 1.47 -12.24
CA SER A 18 7.56 2.38 -13.33
C SER A 18 6.54 3.47 -13.63
N THR A 19 5.30 3.30 -13.16
CA THR A 19 4.19 4.25 -13.32
C THR A 19 3.48 4.40 -11.98
N PRO A 20 4.14 5.07 -11.01
CA PRO A 20 3.67 5.11 -9.64
C PRO A 20 2.40 5.93 -9.51
N TRP A 21 1.55 5.53 -8.56
CA TRP A 21 0.42 6.36 -8.14
C TRP A 21 0.88 7.57 -7.32
N SER A 22 0.17 8.70 -7.46
CA SER A 22 0.44 9.91 -6.70
C SER A 22 -0.14 9.83 -5.29
N GLU A 23 0.35 10.66 -4.37
CA GLU A 23 -0.25 10.87 -3.04
C GLU A 23 -1.74 11.25 -3.12
N GLU A 24 -2.14 12.01 -4.16
CA GLU A 24 -3.53 12.37 -4.38
C GLU A 24 -4.41 11.15 -4.66
N THR A 25 -3.89 10.18 -5.43
CA THR A 25 -4.58 8.90 -5.67
C THR A 25 -4.83 8.20 -4.34
N PHE A 26 -3.82 8.00 -3.51
CA PHE A 26 -3.97 7.34 -2.20
C PHE A 26 -4.96 8.09 -1.29
N ASN A 27 -4.85 9.42 -1.21
CA ASN A 27 -5.77 10.25 -0.42
C ASN A 27 -7.21 10.16 -0.90
N SER A 28 -7.43 10.01 -2.21
CA SER A 28 -8.75 9.81 -2.80
C SER A 28 -9.29 8.42 -2.45
N LEU A 29 -8.44 7.40 -2.43
CA LEU A 29 -8.81 6.03 -2.06
C LEU A 29 -9.21 5.89 -0.59
N LEU A 30 -8.54 6.62 0.32
CA LEU A 30 -8.92 6.65 1.75
C LEU A 30 -10.37 7.09 1.99
N LYS A 31 -10.99 7.79 1.03
CA LYS A 31 -12.37 8.28 1.11
C LYS A 31 -13.37 7.38 0.37
N ARG A 32 -12.90 6.35 -0.33
CA ARG A 32 -13.71 5.52 -1.22
C ARG A 32 -14.15 4.24 -0.51
N SER A 33 -15.45 3.96 -0.56
CA SER A 33 -16.00 2.69 -0.08
C SER A 33 -15.61 1.52 -0.99
N GLY A 34 -15.45 0.33 -0.42
CA GLY A 34 -15.10 -0.88 -1.18
C GLY A 34 -13.62 -0.95 -1.58
N VAL A 35 -12.77 -0.17 -0.90
CA VAL A 35 -11.31 -0.22 -1.05
C VAL A 35 -10.71 -0.54 0.30
N GLU A 36 -9.85 -1.55 0.34
CA GLU A 36 -9.05 -1.89 1.50
C GLU A 36 -7.63 -1.36 1.30
N LEU A 37 -7.09 -0.65 2.29
CA LEU A 37 -5.78 0.00 2.26
C LEU A 37 -4.96 -0.46 3.46
N TRP A 38 -4.10 -1.43 3.23
CA TRP A 38 -3.32 -2.09 4.27
C TRP A 38 -1.88 -1.59 4.27
N VAL A 39 -1.27 -1.56 5.45
CA VAL A 39 0.14 -1.22 5.65
C VAL A 39 0.76 -2.24 6.58
N ALA A 40 2.04 -2.51 6.40
CA ALA A 40 2.82 -3.30 7.33
C ALA A 40 4.01 -2.47 7.82
N GLU A 41 4.27 -2.58 9.11
CA GLU A 41 5.37 -1.92 9.80
C GLU A 41 6.51 -2.91 10.06
N TRP A 42 7.75 -2.42 10.06
CA TRP A 42 8.92 -3.18 10.47
C TRP A 42 9.70 -2.35 11.51
N GLY A 43 9.46 -2.65 12.78
CA GLY A 43 9.82 -1.73 13.87
C GLY A 43 8.89 -0.52 13.85
N ASP A 44 9.45 0.69 13.93
CA ASP A 44 8.70 1.95 13.92
C ASP A 44 8.56 2.55 12.50
N GLU A 45 8.90 1.79 11.46
CA GLU A 45 8.90 2.27 10.07
C GLU A 45 7.87 1.54 9.20
N LEU A 46 7.20 2.30 8.33
CA LEU A 46 6.34 1.73 7.29
C LEU A 46 7.21 0.98 6.27
N ALA A 47 6.93 -0.32 6.13
CA ALA A 47 7.72 -1.25 5.36
C ALA A 47 7.03 -1.74 4.09
N ALA A 48 5.69 -1.79 4.09
CA ALA A 48 4.92 -2.26 2.95
C ALA A 48 3.49 -1.71 2.95
N TYR A 49 2.81 -1.84 1.82
CA TYR A 49 1.37 -1.60 1.69
C TYR A 49 0.73 -2.55 0.68
N ALA A 50 -0.58 -2.72 0.80
CA ALA A 50 -1.44 -3.35 -0.19
C ALA A 50 -2.74 -2.56 -0.37
N ILE A 51 -3.26 -2.58 -1.59
CA ILE A 51 -4.52 -1.94 -1.97
C ILE A 51 -5.38 -3.00 -2.64
N LEU A 52 -6.60 -3.18 -2.15
CA LEU A 52 -7.52 -4.16 -2.70
C LEU A 52 -8.88 -3.51 -2.99
N TRP A 53 -9.46 -3.87 -4.14
CA TRP A 53 -10.86 -3.61 -4.42
C TRP A 53 -11.70 -4.75 -3.86
N LYS A 54 -12.76 -4.43 -3.13
CA LYS A 54 -13.74 -5.41 -2.65
C LYS A 54 -15.06 -5.20 -3.39
N VAL A 55 -15.44 -6.19 -4.19
CA VAL A 55 -16.68 -6.19 -4.95
C VAL A 55 -17.45 -7.45 -4.60
N LEU A 56 -18.52 -7.30 -3.81
CA LEU A 56 -19.32 -8.42 -3.30
C LEU A 56 -18.44 -9.44 -2.56
N ASP A 57 -18.35 -10.65 -3.08
CA ASP A 57 -17.57 -11.78 -2.60
C ASP A 57 -16.18 -11.90 -3.25
N GLU A 58 -15.85 -11.00 -4.17
CA GLU A 58 -14.56 -10.94 -4.85
C GLU A 58 -13.65 -9.84 -4.30
N GLY A 59 -12.35 -10.13 -4.30
CA GLY A 59 -11.29 -9.20 -3.96
C GLY A 59 -10.28 -9.14 -5.11
N GLU A 60 -9.97 -7.94 -5.59
CA GLU A 60 -8.95 -7.71 -6.61
C GLU A 60 -7.78 -6.95 -5.99
N LEU A 61 -6.58 -7.53 -6.06
CA LEU A 61 -5.36 -6.86 -5.62
C LEU A 61 -4.95 -5.82 -6.67
N ALA A 62 -4.97 -4.55 -6.29
CA ALA A 62 -4.61 -3.45 -7.17
C ALA A 62 -3.09 -3.24 -7.20
N ASN A 63 -2.53 -2.76 -6.08
CA ASN A 63 -1.09 -2.60 -5.90
C ASN A 63 -0.66 -3.22 -4.58
N ILE A 64 0.52 -3.84 -4.58
CA ILE A 64 1.23 -4.30 -3.39
C ILE A 64 2.71 -4.01 -3.56
N ALA A 65 3.34 -3.44 -2.53
CA ALA A 65 4.78 -3.27 -2.54
C ALA A 65 5.38 -3.31 -1.14
N VAL A 66 6.59 -3.87 -1.09
CA VAL A 66 7.49 -3.82 0.07
C VAL A 66 8.66 -2.91 -0.30
N ARG A 67 9.09 -2.07 0.64
CA ARG A 67 10.25 -1.21 0.54
C ARG A 67 11.48 -2.01 0.12
N GLY A 68 12.26 -1.49 -0.83
CA GLY A 68 13.30 -2.24 -1.54
C GLY A 68 14.35 -2.89 -0.63
N ASP A 69 14.80 -2.18 0.40
CA ASP A 69 15.77 -2.59 1.41
C ASP A 69 15.26 -3.68 2.37
N LEU A 70 13.94 -3.88 2.43
CA LEU A 70 13.28 -4.84 3.33
C LEU A 70 12.69 -6.07 2.59
N ARG A 71 12.87 -6.16 1.27
CA ARG A 71 12.41 -7.31 0.48
C ARG A 71 13.14 -8.61 0.87
N GLY A 72 12.50 -9.75 0.59
CA GLY A 72 13.05 -11.09 0.90
C GLY A 72 12.91 -11.51 2.37
N ARG A 73 12.18 -10.75 3.18
CA ARG A 73 11.98 -11.00 4.63
C ARG A 73 10.58 -11.52 4.99
N GLY A 74 9.73 -11.80 4.00
CA GLY A 74 8.35 -12.26 4.23
C GLY A 74 7.36 -11.19 4.70
N ILE A 75 7.72 -9.90 4.70
CA ILE A 75 6.82 -8.81 5.14
C ILE A 75 5.52 -8.78 4.34
N GLY A 76 5.61 -8.96 3.02
CA GLY A 76 4.44 -8.92 2.14
C GLY A 76 3.41 -10.02 2.40
N SER A 77 3.78 -11.14 3.04
CA SER A 77 2.80 -12.18 3.41
C SER A 77 2.02 -11.86 4.70
N GLY A 78 2.41 -10.82 5.42
CA GLY A 78 1.68 -10.32 6.58
C GLY A 78 0.76 -9.15 6.28
N LEU A 79 0.68 -8.73 5.00
CA LEU A 79 -0.33 -7.80 4.51
C LEU A 79 -1.66 -8.52 4.42
#